data_AF-A0A7C1YTS5-F1
#
_entry.id   AF-A0A7C1YTS5-F1
#
_cell.length_a   1.000
_cell.length_b   1.000
_cell.length_c   1.000
_cell.angle_alpha   90.00
_cell.angle_beta   90.00
_cell.angle_gamma   90.00
#
_symmetry.space_group_name_H-M   'P 1'
#
loop_
_entity.id
_entity.type
_entity.pdbx_description
1 polymer ?
#
loop_
_entity_poly.entity_id
_entity_poly.type
_entity_poly.pdbx_seq_one_letter_code
_entity_poly.pdbx_strand_id
1 'polypeptide(L)' 'KLVASNLNWVSIAPPCSPFKASVQIRYRHRAAAATIELIEENKALIEFKKPQKAITPGQFAVIYDDDLLLGGGQITEVIR' A
#
# COMPACT_ATOMS: atom_id res chain seq x y z
N LYS A 1 0.53 -8.37 7.33
CA LYS A 1 -0.16 -7.14 6.86
C LYS A 1 0.73 -5.94 7.19
N LEU A 2 0.45 -4.75 6.68
CA LEU A 2 1.13 -3.53 7.12
C LEU A 2 0.14 -2.37 7.18
N VAL A 3 0.51 -1.32 7.91
CA VAL A 3 -0.21 -0.04 7.91
C VAL A 3 0.65 0.99 7.18
N ALA A 4 0.02 1.70 6.25
CA ALA A 4 0.61 2.84 5.57
C ALA A 4 -0.14 4.11 6.00
N SER A 5 0.60 5.14 6.41
CA SER A 5 0.11 6.46 6.78
C SER A 5 0.58 7.52 5.79
N ASN A 6 0.03 8.74 5.89
CA ASN A 6 0.33 9.84 4.97
C ASN A 6 0.12 9.44 3.50
N LEU A 7 -0.98 8.73 3.23
CA LEU A 7 -1.34 8.36 1.87
C LEU A 7 -1.53 9.61 1.03
N ASN A 8 -0.84 9.63 -0.10
CA ASN A 8 -1.01 10.61 -1.15
C ASN A 8 -1.50 9.90 -2.41
N TRP A 9 -2.66 10.32 -2.93
CA TRP A 9 -3.21 9.82 -4.18
C TRP A 9 -2.77 10.74 -5.32
N VAL A 10 -2.20 10.14 -6.37
CA VAL A 10 -1.54 10.88 -7.45
C VAL A 10 -2.39 10.92 -8.71
N SER A 11 -2.93 9.77 -9.12
CA SER A 11 -3.69 9.66 -10.37
C SER A 11 -5.19 9.57 -10.17
N ILE A 12 -5.65 9.42 -8.93
CA ILE A 12 -7.07 9.26 -8.58
C ILE A 12 -7.42 10.08 -7.33
N ALA A 13 -8.71 10.33 -7.13
CA ALA A 13 -9.23 10.67 -5.81
C ALA A 13 -9.18 9.42 -4.89
N PRO A 14 -9.27 9.58 -3.56
CA PRO A 14 -9.36 8.44 -2.64
C PRO A 14 -10.45 7.45 -3.09
N PRO A 15 -10.11 6.18 -3.40
CA PRO A 15 -11.06 5.22 -3.93
C PRO A 15 -12.00 4.69 -2.85
N CYS A 16 -13.11 4.08 -3.27
CA CYS A 16 -13.95 3.30 -2.35
C CYS A 16 -13.17 2.11 -1.77
N SER A 17 -13.37 1.84 -0.49
CA SER A 17 -12.66 0.82 0.29
C SER A 17 -13.58 -0.33 0.70
N PRO A 18 -13.11 -1.60 0.73
CA PRO A 18 -11.78 -2.05 0.33
C PRO A 18 -11.67 -2.28 -1.18
N PHE A 19 -10.45 -2.20 -1.72
CA PHE A 19 -10.17 -2.46 -3.14
C PHE A 19 -8.89 -3.30 -3.31
N LYS A 20 -8.71 -3.85 -4.51
CA LYS A 20 -7.54 -4.68 -4.87
C LYS A 20 -6.61 -3.87 -5.76
N ALA A 21 -5.32 -3.93 -5.47
CA ALA A 21 -4.28 -3.32 -6.29
C ALA A 21 -2.94 -4.04 -6.08
N SER A 22 -1.91 -3.63 -6.81
CA SER A 22 -0.54 -4.10 -6.59
C SER A 22 0.22 -3.10 -5.72
N VAL A 23 0.92 -3.58 -4.70
CA VAL A 23 1.68 -2.72 -3.77
C VAL A 23 3.16 -3.07 -3.81
N GLN A 24 3.99 -2.05 -4.04
CA GLN A 24 5.45 -2.13 -3.96
C GLN A 24 5.91 -1.54 -2.62
N ILE A 25 6.62 -2.33 -1.82
CA ILE A 25 7.10 -1.93 -0.47
C ILE A 25 8.61 -1.66 -0.42
N ARG A 26 9.32 -1.89 -1.52
CA ARG A 26 10.77 -1.69 -1.66
C ARG A 26 11.10 -1.23 -3.06
N TYR A 27 11.96 -0.23 -3.16
CA TYR A 27 12.52 0.20 -4.44
C TYR A 27 13.20 -0.99 -5.13
N ARG A 28 12.80 -1.28 -6.38
CA ARG A 28 13.20 -2.45 -7.21
C ARG A 28 12.54 -3.79 -6.92
N HIS A 29 11.65 -3.91 -5.92
CA HIS A 29 10.83 -5.12 -5.79
C HIS A 29 9.66 -5.10 -6.76
N ARG A 30 9.26 -6.25 -7.28
CA ARG A 30 8.00 -6.37 -8.02
C ARG A 30 6.84 -6.05 -7.08
N ALA A 31 5.90 -5.22 -7.54
CA ALA A 31 4.66 -4.98 -6.81
C ALA A 31 3.91 -6.29 -6.60
N ALA A 32 3.34 -6.48 -5.41
CA ALA A 32 2.63 -7.68 -5.03
C ALA A 32 1.14 -7.38 -4.86
N ALA A 33 0.28 -8.29 -5.33
CA ALA A 33 -1.16 -8.16 -5.19
C ALA A 33 -1.57 -8.07 -3.70
N ALA A 34 -2.37 -7.08 -3.38
CA ALA A 34 -2.88 -6.81 -2.04
C ALA A 34 -4.33 -6.32 -2.07
N THR A 35 -5.02 -6.51 -0.95
CA THR A 35 -6.24 -5.80 -0.61
C THR A 35 -5.85 -4.59 0.22
N ILE A 36 -6.36 -3.41 -0.15
CA ILE A 36 -6.15 -2.14 0.55
C ILE A 36 -7.47 -1.72 1.16
N GLU A 37 -7.45 -1.50 2.48
CA GLU A 37 -8.58 -0.99 3.25
C GLU A 37 -8.19 0.37 3.84
N LEU A 38 -8.92 1.42 3.46
CA LEU A 38 -8.79 2.74 4.09
C LEU A 38 -9.43 2.68 5.47
N ILE A 39 -8.62 2.90 6.51
CA ILE A 39 -9.05 2.75 7.91
C ILE A 39 -9.24 4.11 8.61
N GLU A 40 -8.54 5.15 8.13
CA GLU A 40 -8.65 6.54 8.61
C GLU A 40 -8.31 7.49 7.44
N GLU A 41 -8.45 8.81 7.65
CA GLU A 41 -7.98 9.81 6.70
C GLU A 41 -6.47 9.61 6.43
N ASN A 42 -6.10 9.44 5.17
CA ASN A 42 -4.72 9.21 4.71
C ASN A 42 -4.02 7.97 5.32
N LYS A 43 -4.78 6.96 5.77
CA LYS A 43 -4.23 5.72 6.34
C LYS A 43 -4.90 4.47 5.77
N ALA A 44 -4.10 3.46 5.45
CA ALA A 44 -4.61 2.18 4.97
C ALA A 44 -3.96 0.97 5.65
N LEU A 45 -4.78 -0.05 5.86
CA LEU A 45 -4.35 -1.42 6.11
C LEU A 45 -4.13 -2.12 4.76
N ILE A 46 -2.92 -2.65 4.55
CA ILE A 46 -2.54 -3.36 3.33
C ILE A 46 -2.31 -4.84 3.66
N GLU A 47 -3.13 -5.68 3.07
CA GLU A 47 -3.08 -7.13 3.20
C GLU A 47 -2.65 -7.79 1.88
N PHE A 48 -1.40 -8.25 1.84
CA PHE A 48 -0.87 -8.96 0.68
C PHE A 48 -1.50 -10.34 0.54
N LYS A 49 -1.84 -10.71 -0.70
CA LYS A 49 -2.34 -12.06 -1.05
C LYS A 49 -1.34 -13.17 -0.69
N LYS A 50 -0.04 -12.85 -0.72
CA LYS A 50 1.04 -13.74 -0.26
C LYS A 50 1.92 -12.99 0.75
N PRO A 51 2.40 -13.63 1.82
CA PRO A 51 3.27 -12.99 2.80
C PRO A 51 4.50 -12.33 2.14
N GLN A 52 4.76 -11.07 2.50
CA GLN A 52 5.94 -10.34 2.05
C GLN A 52 7.00 -10.33 3.15
N LYS A 53 8.25 -10.61 2.78
CA LYS A 53 9.39 -10.56 3.71
C LYS A 53 9.97 -9.16 3.77
N ALA A 54 10.64 -8.87 4.89
CA ALA A 54 11.44 -7.66 5.06
C ALA A 54 10.66 -6.34 4.85
N ILE A 55 9.40 -6.30 5.31
CA ILE A 55 8.66 -5.04 5.44
C ILE A 55 9.36 -4.20 6.52
N THR A 56 9.67 -2.95 6.24
CA THR A 56 10.45 -2.08 7.14
C THR A 56 9.71 -0.76 7.36
N PRO A 57 9.31 -0.43 8.60
CA PRO A 57 8.78 0.90 8.92
C PRO A 57 9.75 2.01 8.48
N GLY A 58 9.20 3.12 7.98
CA GLY A 58 9.97 4.21 7.38
C GLY A 58 10.20 4.07 5.87
N GLN A 59 9.98 2.90 5.26
CA GLN A 59 9.87 2.78 3.80
C GLN A 59 8.48 3.20 3.30
N PHE A 60 8.30 3.24 1.99
CA PHE A 60 7.02 3.59 1.37
C PHE A 60 6.33 2.35 0.80
N ALA A 61 5.01 2.31 0.96
CA ALA A 61 4.11 1.41 0.25
C ALA A 61 3.49 2.19 -0.93
N VAL A 62 3.87 1.81 -2.14
CA VAL A 62 3.43 2.45 -3.39
C VAL A 62 2.37 1.57 -4.05
N ILE A 63 1.23 2.16 -4.40
CA ILE A 63 0.02 1.47 -4.87
C ILE A 63 -0.11 1.69 -6.38
N TYR A 64 -0.27 0.59 -7.11
CA TYR A 64 -0.38 0.54 -8.56
C TYR A 64 -1.62 -0.22 -9.02
N ASP A 65 -2.23 0.26 -10.09
CA ASP A 65 -3.16 -0.51 -10.92
C ASP A 65 -2.49 -0.77 -12.27
N ASP A 66 -2.04 -2.00 -12.48
CA ASP A 66 -1.08 -2.36 -13.53
C ASP A 66 0.13 -1.41 -13.57
N ASP A 67 0.25 -0.59 -14.62
CA ASP A 67 1.34 0.38 -14.81
C ASP A 67 1.01 1.78 -14.27
N LEU A 68 -0.23 2.01 -13.81
CA LEU A 68 -0.68 3.31 -13.30
C LEU A 68 -0.34 3.45 -11.81
N LEU A 69 0.39 4.50 -11.47
CA LEU A 69 0.65 4.89 -10.08
C LEU A 69 -0.62 5.51 -9.47
N LEU A 70 -1.32 4.78 -8.62
CA LEU A 70 -2.49 5.33 -7.92
C LEU A 70 -2.08 6.30 -6.82
N GLY A 71 -1.06 5.94 -6.04
CA GLY A 71 -0.63 6.69 -4.87
C GLY A 71 0.34 5.91 -3.98
N GLY A 72 0.51 6.36 -2.75
CA GLY A 72 1.33 5.65 -1.77
C GLY A 72 1.48 6.39 -0.45
N GLY A 73 2.05 5.72 0.54
CA GLY A 73 2.24 6.27 1.88
C GLY A 73 3.41 5.62 2.62
N GLN A 74 3.78 6.19 3.75
CA GLN A 74 4.86 5.68 4.58
C GLN A 74 4.38 4.47 5.39
N ILE A 75 5.13 3.38 5.37
CA ILE A 75 4.89 2.21 6.21
C ILE A 75 5.19 2.60 7.65
N THR A 76 4.17 2.59 8.50
CA THR A 76 4.27 2.95 9.92
C THR A 76 4.28 1.73 10.82
N GLU A 77 3.54 0.68 10.46
CA GLU A 77 3.43 -0.54 11.27
C GLU A 77 3.49 -1.80 10.40
N VAL A 78 4.06 -2.87 10.98
CA VAL A 78 4.07 -4.21 10.39
C VAL A 78 3.32 -5.15 11.30
N ILE A 79 2.20 -5.68 10.82
CA ILE A 79 1.35 -6.60 11.56
C ILE A 79 1.70 -8.02 11.12
N ARG A 80 2.22 -8.82 12.05
CA ARG A 80 2.58 -10.21 11.80
C ARG A 80 1.36 -11.12 11.77
#